data_AF-A0A7D4ATY2-F1
#
_entry.id   AF-A0A7D4ATY2-F1
#
_cell.length_a   1.000
_cell.length_b   1.000
_cell.length_c   1.000
_cell.angle_alpha   90.00
_cell.angle_beta   90.00
_cell.angle_gamma   90.00
#
_symmetry.space_group_name_H-M   'P 1'
#
loop_
_entity.id
_entity.type
_entity.pdbx_description
1 polymer ?
#
loop_
_entity_poly.entity_id
_entity_poly.type
_entity_poly.pdbx_seq_one_letter_code
_entity_poly.pdbx_strand_id
1 'polypeptide(L)'
;MRLAAAVGVVRFLNTSQYAGTRPNDRINLVNRAFLPESVDAVLEEQAQIPALLDEARPVMSFGDIPLRVVTGTSPTRDQEDEPDAARRQQINRAWGAMQQDQLRLSTRSAQLLAPQSGHYVQLEQPDIVTAAIKQVLAQSAVPSYVPKRSAHARSNQVVTAR
;
A
#
# COMPACT_ATOMS: atom_id res chain seq x y z
N MET A 1 -22.42 -13.53 13.65
CA MET A 1 -21.01 -13.16 13.91
C MET A 1 -20.86 -12.39 15.23
N ARG A 2 -21.64 -11.34 15.50
CA ARG A 2 -21.64 -10.58 16.78
C ARG A 2 -21.57 -11.43 18.06
N LEU A 3 -22.45 -12.42 18.20
CA LEU A 3 -22.46 -13.29 19.38
C LEU A 3 -21.15 -14.09 19.53
N ALA A 4 -20.61 -14.60 18.42
CA ALA A 4 -19.35 -15.34 18.41
C ALA A 4 -18.14 -14.45 18.73
N ALA A 5 -18.17 -13.17 18.34
CA ALA A 5 -17.17 -12.19 18.75
C ALA A 5 -17.29 -11.86 20.24
N ALA A 6 -18.50 -11.59 20.72
CA ALA A 6 -18.77 -11.22 22.12
C ALA A 6 -18.43 -12.33 23.12
N VAL A 7 -18.60 -13.60 22.75
CA VAL A 7 -18.26 -14.75 23.60
C VAL A 7 -16.83 -15.27 23.37
N GLY A 8 -16.00 -14.55 22.60
CA GLY A 8 -14.57 -14.85 22.43
C GLY A 8 -14.23 -15.99 21.47
N VAL A 9 -15.20 -16.57 20.77
CA VAL A 9 -14.98 -17.66 19.77
C VAL A 9 -14.07 -17.17 18.64
N VAL A 10 -14.27 -15.93 18.16
CA VAL A 10 -13.42 -15.32 17.12
C VAL A 10 -11.96 -15.22 17.57
N ARG A 11 -11.72 -14.84 18.84
CA ARG A 11 -10.37 -14.73 19.40
C ARG A 11 -9.69 -16.09 19.59
N PHE A 12 -10.48 -17.13 19.87
CA PHE A 12 -9.96 -18.48 20.03
C PHE A 12 -9.59 -19.12 18.70
N LEU A 13 -10.44 -18.94 17.68
CA LEU A 13 -10.24 -19.52 16.34
C LEU A 13 -9.21 -18.75 15.50
N ASN A 14 -9.03 -17.45 15.75
CA ASN A 14 -8.01 -16.68 15.05
C ASN A 14 -6.61 -16.94 15.64
N THR A 15 -5.92 -17.92 15.05
CA THR A 15 -4.50 -18.20 15.31
C THR A 15 -3.58 -17.64 14.22
N SER A 16 -4.13 -16.86 13.28
CA SER A 16 -3.38 -16.36 12.13
C SER A 16 -2.30 -15.37 12.56
N GLN A 17 -1.12 -15.53 11.96
CA GLN A 17 0.05 -14.70 12.16
C GLN A 17 0.40 -14.02 10.85
N TYR A 18 0.78 -12.75 10.90
CA TYR A 18 1.25 -12.06 9.69
C TYR A 18 2.57 -12.66 9.21
N ALA A 19 2.66 -12.99 7.92
CA ALA A 19 3.89 -13.46 7.30
C ALA A 19 5.06 -12.47 7.56
N GLY A 20 6.26 -13.01 7.81
CA GLY A 20 7.45 -12.21 8.12
C GLY A 20 7.54 -11.65 9.54
N THR A 21 6.62 -11.99 10.45
CA THR A 21 6.62 -11.50 11.85
C THR A 21 6.86 -12.63 12.85
N ARG A 22 7.11 -12.30 14.12
CA ARG A 22 7.13 -13.25 15.26
C ARG A 22 5.76 -13.24 15.98
N PRO A 23 5.35 -14.35 16.64
CA PRO A 23 4.07 -14.41 17.34
C PRO A 23 3.83 -13.29 18.36
N ASN A 24 4.89 -12.84 19.04
CA ASN A 24 4.82 -11.80 20.06
C ASN A 24 5.05 -10.37 19.51
N ASP A 25 5.20 -10.21 18.20
CA ASP A 25 5.27 -8.88 17.61
C ASP A 25 3.96 -8.15 17.83
N ARG A 26 4.04 -6.83 18.08
CA ARG A 26 2.90 -6.00 18.46
C ARG A 26 1.72 -6.13 17.49
N ILE A 27 1.99 -6.27 16.19
CA ILE A 27 0.96 -6.42 15.16
C ILE A 27 0.08 -7.66 15.38
N ASN A 28 0.67 -8.80 15.77
CA ASN A 28 -0.07 -10.03 16.05
C ASN A 28 -0.85 -9.93 17.36
N LEU A 29 -0.24 -9.33 18.40
CA LEU A 29 -0.89 -9.14 19.69
C LEU A 29 -2.12 -8.22 19.58
N VAL A 30 -1.97 -7.10 18.87
CA VAL A 30 -3.06 -6.14 18.63
C VAL A 30 -4.15 -6.78 17.77
N ASN A 31 -3.78 -7.41 16.65
CA ASN A 31 -4.76 -8.07 15.79
C ASN A 31 -5.59 -9.10 16.58
N ARG A 32 -4.94 -9.98 17.35
CA ARG A 32 -5.64 -10.99 18.15
C ARG A 32 -6.52 -10.38 19.24
N ALA A 33 -6.08 -9.31 19.89
CA ALA A 33 -6.82 -8.66 20.96
C ALA A 33 -8.05 -7.89 20.47
N PHE A 34 -7.94 -7.24 19.30
CA PHE A 34 -8.95 -6.32 18.79
C PHE A 34 -9.76 -6.85 17.60
N LEU A 35 -9.39 -8.00 16.99
CA LEU A 35 -10.17 -8.59 15.90
C LEU A 35 -11.67 -8.77 16.25
N PRO A 36 -12.07 -9.27 17.44
CA PRO A 36 -13.49 -9.41 17.77
C PRO A 36 -14.27 -8.10 17.68
N GLU A 37 -13.63 -6.98 18.07
CA GLU A 37 -14.22 -5.65 18.01
C GLU A 37 -14.34 -5.12 16.57
N SER A 38 -13.44 -5.55 15.68
CA SER A 38 -13.45 -5.12 14.27
C SER A 38 -14.34 -5.98 13.37
N VAL A 39 -14.83 -7.15 13.81
CA VAL A 39 -15.61 -8.06 12.95
C VAL A 39 -16.78 -7.37 12.27
N ASP A 40 -17.53 -6.55 13.01
CA ASP A 40 -18.68 -5.85 12.45
C ASP A 40 -18.26 -4.85 11.36
N ALA A 41 -17.21 -4.07 11.62
CA ALA A 41 -16.66 -3.12 10.67
C ALA A 41 -16.10 -3.83 9.42
N VAL A 42 -15.43 -4.97 9.58
CA VAL A 42 -14.91 -5.78 8.47
C VAL A 42 -16.05 -6.37 7.62
N LEU A 43 -17.17 -6.76 8.24
CA LEU A 43 -18.34 -7.24 7.50
C LEU A 43 -19.06 -6.11 6.77
N GLU A 44 -19.15 -4.94 7.41
CA GLU A 44 -19.69 -3.73 6.77
C GLU A 44 -18.84 -3.32 5.58
N GLU A 45 -17.51 -3.27 5.71
CA GLU A 45 -16.58 -2.97 4.63
C GLU A 45 -16.74 -3.93 3.44
N GLN A 46 -16.83 -5.24 3.71
CA GLN A 46 -17.07 -6.23 2.67
C GLN A 46 -18.40 -6.02 1.93
N ALA A 47 -19.45 -5.60 2.64
CA ALA A 47 -20.74 -5.27 2.04
C ALA A 47 -20.67 -4.01 1.14
N GLN A 48 -19.70 -3.12 1.38
CA GLN A 48 -19.50 -1.89 0.59
C GLN A 48 -18.58 -2.05 -0.61
N ILE A 49 -17.88 -3.18 -0.77
CA ILE A 49 -16.99 -3.43 -1.92
C ILE A 49 -17.66 -3.12 -3.27
N PRO A 50 -18.90 -3.56 -3.56
CA PRO A 50 -19.55 -3.24 -4.84
C PRO A 50 -19.69 -1.74 -5.10
N ALA A 51 -20.09 -0.97 -4.08
CA ALA A 51 -20.23 0.49 -4.19
C ALA A 51 -18.87 1.18 -4.43
N LEU A 52 -17.83 0.74 -3.72
CA LEU A 52 -16.46 1.22 -3.92
C LEU A 52 -15.96 0.94 -5.35
N LEU A 53 -16.28 -0.23 -5.89
CA LEU A 53 -15.93 -0.59 -7.27
C LEU A 53 -16.70 0.26 -8.29
N ASP A 54 -17.98 0.53 -8.06
CA ASP A 54 -18.79 1.40 -8.93
C ASP A 54 -18.26 2.86 -8.93
N GLU A 55 -17.83 3.36 -7.76
CA GLU A 55 -17.19 4.67 -7.64
C GLU A 55 -15.83 4.74 -8.35
N ALA A 56 -15.01 3.67 -8.25
CA ALA A 56 -13.71 3.61 -8.89
C ALA A 56 -13.80 3.36 -10.41
N ARG A 57 -14.88 2.74 -10.89
CA ARG A 57 -15.10 2.35 -12.29
C ARG A 57 -14.87 3.46 -13.32
N PRO A 58 -15.32 4.72 -13.14
CA PRO A 58 -15.05 5.80 -14.10
C PRO A 58 -13.59 6.26 -14.13
N VAL A 59 -12.74 5.87 -13.16
CA VAL A 59 -11.34 6.28 -13.10
C VAL A 59 -10.51 5.43 -14.07
N MET A 60 -10.38 5.91 -15.30
CA MET A 60 -9.67 5.20 -16.36
C MET A 60 -8.19 5.61 -16.49
N SER A 61 -7.77 6.73 -15.89
CA SER A 61 -6.40 7.22 -15.95
C SER A 61 -6.07 8.22 -14.84
N PHE A 62 -4.81 8.22 -14.42
CA PHE A 62 -4.12 9.19 -13.57
C PHE A 62 -3.23 10.16 -14.38
N GLY A 63 -3.24 10.09 -15.72
CA GLY A 63 -2.43 10.96 -16.57
C GLY A 63 -0.92 10.72 -16.40
N ASP A 64 -0.21 11.74 -15.93
CA ASP A 64 1.23 11.74 -15.67
C ASP A 64 1.60 11.70 -14.17
N ILE A 65 0.62 11.45 -13.30
CA ILE A 65 0.90 11.20 -11.88
C ILE A 65 1.79 9.94 -11.76
N PRO A 66 2.98 10.02 -11.14
CA PRO A 66 3.86 8.87 -11.00
C PRO A 66 3.18 7.71 -10.25
N LEU A 67 3.18 6.52 -10.85
CA LEU A 67 2.59 5.33 -10.26
C LEU A 67 3.64 4.23 -10.11
N ARG A 68 3.70 3.61 -8.93
CA ARG A 68 4.51 2.42 -8.68
C ARG A 68 3.62 1.31 -8.15
N VAL A 69 3.58 0.20 -8.86
CA VAL A 69 2.81 -0.99 -8.48
C VAL A 69 3.79 -1.98 -7.85
N VAL A 70 3.67 -2.22 -6.55
CA VAL A 70 4.51 -3.19 -5.84
C VAL A 70 3.73 -4.50 -5.74
N THR A 71 4.28 -5.57 -6.31
CA THR A 71 3.59 -6.85 -6.41
C THR A 71 4.42 -7.94 -5.72
N GLY A 72 3.87 -8.55 -4.67
CA GLY A 72 4.41 -9.78 -4.09
C GLY A 72 4.22 -10.96 -5.04
N THR A 73 5.31 -11.63 -5.38
CA THR A 73 5.32 -12.77 -6.33
C THR A 73 5.90 -14.04 -5.71
N SER A 74 5.94 -14.13 -4.38
CA SER A 74 6.34 -15.36 -3.71
C SER A 74 5.43 -16.53 -4.15
N PRO A 75 5.99 -17.72 -4.45
CA PRO A 75 5.22 -18.94 -4.71
C PRO A 75 4.31 -19.34 -3.54
N THR A 76 4.56 -18.80 -2.35
CA THR A 76 3.81 -19.10 -1.12
C THR A 76 2.67 -18.11 -0.85
N ARG A 77 2.45 -17.12 -1.73
CA ARG A 77 1.53 -15.99 -1.49
C ARG A 77 0.13 -16.39 -1.01
N ASP A 78 -0.46 -17.41 -1.64
CA ASP A 78 -1.84 -17.85 -1.35
C ASP A 78 -1.89 -19.27 -0.75
N GLN A 79 -0.79 -19.77 -0.19
CA GLN A 79 -0.71 -21.16 0.29
C GLN A 79 -1.63 -21.45 1.48
N GLU A 80 -1.85 -20.45 2.34
CA GLU A 80 -2.69 -20.58 3.53
C GLU A 80 -4.19 -20.43 3.22
N ASP A 81 -4.52 -19.67 2.18
CA ASP A 81 -5.90 -19.31 1.83
C ASP A 81 -6.56 -20.32 0.89
N GLU A 82 -5.78 -21.01 0.06
CA GLU A 82 -6.30 -21.92 -0.95
C GLU A 82 -5.50 -23.23 -0.97
N PRO A 83 -6.07 -24.36 -0.52
CA PRO A 83 -5.36 -25.64 -0.44
C PRO A 83 -5.16 -26.29 -1.82
N ASP A 84 -6.01 -25.99 -2.81
CA ASP A 84 -5.90 -26.58 -4.16
C ASP A 84 -4.82 -25.89 -5.01
N ALA A 85 -3.87 -26.69 -5.53
CA ALA A 85 -2.73 -26.17 -6.27
C ALA A 85 -3.11 -25.53 -7.62
N ALA A 86 -4.09 -26.10 -8.32
CA ALA A 86 -4.53 -25.58 -9.61
C ALA A 86 -5.29 -24.26 -9.43
N ARG A 87 -6.12 -24.18 -8.38
CA ARG A 87 -6.83 -22.97 -7.97
C ARG A 87 -5.86 -21.87 -7.55
N ARG A 88 -4.85 -22.17 -6.72
CA ARG A 88 -3.77 -21.22 -6.38
C ARG A 88 -3.10 -20.66 -7.64
N GLN A 89 -2.78 -21.50 -8.62
CA GLN A 89 -2.16 -21.04 -9.85
C GLN A 89 -3.09 -20.14 -10.68
N GLN A 90 -4.41 -20.42 -10.68
CA GLN A 90 -5.38 -19.54 -11.33
C GLN A 90 -5.47 -18.17 -10.62
N ILE A 91 -5.54 -18.17 -9.29
CA ILE A 91 -5.59 -16.95 -8.47
C ILE A 91 -4.33 -16.10 -8.71
N ASN A 92 -3.14 -16.71 -8.63
CA ASN A 92 -1.88 -15.99 -8.86
C ASN A 92 -1.77 -15.40 -10.26
N ARG A 93 -2.26 -16.12 -11.28
CA ARG A 93 -2.31 -15.59 -12.66
C ARG A 93 -3.26 -14.41 -12.79
N ALA A 94 -4.47 -14.54 -12.25
CA ALA A 94 -5.45 -13.45 -12.26
C ALA A 94 -4.93 -12.23 -11.49
N TRP A 95 -4.33 -12.45 -10.32
CA TRP A 95 -3.69 -11.41 -9.52
C TRP A 95 -2.58 -10.69 -10.30
N GLY A 96 -1.66 -11.44 -10.92
CA GLY A 96 -0.60 -10.86 -11.74
C GLY A 96 -1.13 -10.01 -12.90
N ALA A 97 -2.17 -10.48 -13.59
CA ALA A 97 -2.81 -9.73 -14.66
C ALA A 97 -3.46 -8.42 -14.15
N MET A 98 -4.21 -8.48 -13.04
CA MET A 98 -4.81 -7.29 -12.44
C MET A 98 -3.76 -6.26 -11.98
N GLN A 99 -2.61 -6.71 -11.48
CA GLN A 99 -1.51 -5.83 -11.09
C GLN A 99 -0.85 -5.17 -12.31
N GLN A 100 -0.67 -5.91 -13.41
CA GLN A 100 -0.17 -5.35 -14.67
C GLN A 100 -1.16 -4.35 -15.27
N ASP A 101 -2.46 -4.59 -15.13
CA ASP A 101 -3.51 -3.71 -15.63
C ASP A 101 -3.43 -2.30 -15.04
N GLN A 102 -3.02 -2.17 -13.78
CA GLN A 102 -2.83 -0.88 -13.10
C GLN A 102 -1.75 -0.02 -13.78
N LEU A 103 -0.80 -0.62 -14.50
CA LEU A 103 0.23 0.13 -15.23
C LEU A 103 -0.36 0.99 -16.35
N ARG A 104 -1.58 0.68 -16.83
CA ARG A 104 -2.25 1.51 -17.83
C ARG A 104 -2.82 2.81 -17.27
N LEU A 105 -2.95 2.92 -15.95
CA LEU A 105 -3.55 4.11 -15.33
C LEU A 105 -2.64 5.35 -15.49
N SER A 106 -1.32 5.19 -15.54
CA SER A 106 -0.38 6.32 -15.68
C SER A 106 0.63 6.10 -16.79
N THR A 107 0.94 7.17 -17.51
CA THR A 107 2.04 7.22 -18.48
C THR A 107 3.42 7.09 -17.85
N ARG A 108 3.51 7.30 -16.53
CA ARG A 108 4.74 7.19 -15.72
C ARG A 108 4.66 6.04 -14.73
N SER A 109 3.92 4.98 -15.07
CA SER A 109 3.82 3.78 -14.26
C SER A 109 5.06 2.90 -14.36
N ALA A 110 5.37 2.16 -13.29
CA ALA A 110 6.31 1.05 -13.33
C ALA A 110 5.93 0.03 -12.26
N GLN A 111 6.28 -1.24 -12.50
CA GLN A 111 6.04 -2.34 -11.56
C GLN A 111 7.34 -2.74 -10.85
N LEU A 112 7.26 -3.01 -9.55
CA LEU A 112 8.32 -3.61 -8.76
C LEU A 112 7.84 -4.96 -8.25
N LEU A 113 8.60 -6.01 -8.56
CA LEU A 113 8.29 -7.37 -8.12
C LEU A 113 9.04 -7.70 -6.83
N ALA A 114 8.33 -8.26 -5.87
CA ALA A 114 8.85 -8.70 -4.58
C ALA A 114 8.80 -10.25 -4.53
N PRO A 115 9.83 -10.95 -5.05
CA PRO A 115 9.80 -12.40 -5.22
C PRO A 115 9.88 -13.19 -3.91
N GLN A 116 10.25 -12.54 -2.82
CA GLN A 116 10.34 -13.13 -1.48
C GLN A 116 9.17 -12.70 -0.60
N SER A 117 8.15 -12.04 -1.16
CA SER A 117 6.97 -11.57 -0.43
C SER A 117 5.68 -12.12 -1.01
N GLY A 118 4.78 -12.50 -0.11
CA GLY A 118 3.41 -12.88 -0.39
C GLY A 118 2.47 -11.68 -0.27
N HIS A 119 1.50 -11.79 0.64
CA HIS A 119 0.45 -10.79 0.82
C HIS A 119 0.96 -9.46 1.42
N TYR A 120 1.92 -9.52 2.35
CA TYR A 120 2.38 -8.37 3.15
C TYR A 120 3.81 -7.94 2.80
N VAL A 121 4.00 -7.41 1.59
CA VAL A 121 5.33 -6.97 1.08
C VAL A 121 6.03 -5.99 2.02
N GLN A 122 5.29 -5.11 2.70
CA GLN A 122 5.85 -4.15 3.65
C GLN A 122 6.45 -4.78 4.90
N LEU A 123 6.06 -6.01 5.25
CA LEU A 123 6.62 -6.76 6.37
C LEU A 123 7.80 -7.62 5.92
N GLU A 124 7.70 -8.22 4.73
CA GLU A 124 8.66 -9.20 4.23
C GLU A 124 9.81 -8.58 3.41
N GLN A 125 9.54 -7.58 2.58
CA GLN A 125 10.52 -6.84 1.77
C GLN A 125 10.30 -5.31 1.86
N PRO A 126 10.43 -4.69 3.05
CA PRO A 126 10.18 -3.26 3.28
C PRO A 126 11.05 -2.34 2.40
N ASP A 127 12.23 -2.79 1.99
CA ASP A 127 13.15 -2.02 1.15
C ASP A 127 12.56 -1.72 -0.23
N ILE A 128 11.81 -2.66 -0.82
CA ILE A 128 11.13 -2.47 -2.12
C ILE A 128 10.05 -1.40 -1.98
N VAL A 129 9.28 -1.42 -0.89
CA VAL A 129 8.26 -0.41 -0.61
C VAL A 129 8.90 0.97 -0.43
N THR A 130 9.98 1.04 0.35
CA THR A 130 10.72 2.29 0.57
C THR A 130 11.32 2.84 -0.73
N ALA A 131 11.85 1.97 -1.60
CA ALA A 131 12.36 2.35 -2.91
C ALA A 131 11.24 2.88 -3.82
N ALA A 132 10.07 2.24 -3.84
CA ALA A 132 8.92 2.70 -4.61
C ALA A 132 8.46 4.10 -4.17
N ILE A 133 8.37 4.36 -2.87
CA ILE A 133 8.02 5.68 -2.32
C ILE A 133 9.05 6.74 -2.76
N LYS A 134 10.35 6.45 -2.60
CA LYS A 134 11.43 7.37 -3.03
C LYS A 134 11.35 7.68 -4.53
N GLN A 135 11.05 6.68 -5.36
CA GLN A 135 10.87 6.87 -6.79
C GLN A 135 9.69 7.79 -7.11
N VAL A 136 8.54 7.59 -6.48
CA VAL A 136 7.37 8.47 -6.66
C VAL A 136 7.71 9.90 -6.25
N LEU A 137 8.31 10.10 -5.06
CA LEU A 137 8.68 11.44 -4.59
C LEU A 137 9.68 12.15 -5.52
N ALA A 138 10.69 11.44 -6.02
CA ALA A 138 11.65 12.00 -6.97
C ALA A 138 11.01 12.41 -8.29
N GLN A 139 9.94 11.72 -8.70
CA GLN A 139 9.21 11.99 -9.95
C GLN A 139 8.13 13.06 -9.81
N SER A 140 7.67 13.31 -8.58
CA SER A 140 6.69 14.35 -8.23
C SER A 140 7.34 15.66 -7.79
N ALA A 141 8.65 15.67 -7.53
CA ALA A 141 9.37 16.87 -7.16
C ALA A 141 9.35 17.89 -8.32
N VAL A 142 8.60 18.98 -8.14
CA VAL A 142 8.72 20.20 -8.96
C VAL A 142 10.11 20.78 -8.68
N PRO A 143 10.88 21.25 -9.70
CA PRO A 143 12.15 21.92 -9.46
C PRO A 143 11.96 23.00 -8.41
N SER A 144 12.76 22.94 -7.34
CA SER A 144 12.68 23.85 -6.19
C SER A 144 12.48 25.28 -6.65
N TYR A 145 11.41 25.93 -6.18
CA TYR A 145 11.20 27.36 -6.37
C TYR A 145 12.45 28.10 -5.89
N VAL A 146 13.20 28.67 -6.83
CA VAL A 146 14.26 29.66 -6.54
C VAL A 146 13.55 31.01 -6.47
N PRO A 147 13.45 31.65 -5.29
CA PRO A 147 12.88 32.99 -5.22
C PRO A 147 13.75 33.91 -6.08
N LYS A 148 13.15 34.58 -7.07
CA LYS A 148 13.83 35.69 -7.74
C LYS A 148 14.13 36.72 -6.65
N ARG A 149 15.40 36.83 -6.24
CA ARG A 149 15.85 38.01 -5.48
C ARG A 149 15.49 39.23 -6.31
N SER A 150 14.48 39.97 -5.89
CA SER A 150 14.16 41.26 -6.47
C SER A 150 15.40 42.13 -6.30
N ALA A 151 16.05 42.45 -7.42
CA ALA A 151 17.01 43.54 -7.50
C ALA A 151 16.24 44.84 -7.25
N HIS A 152 16.02 45.17 -5.98
CA HIS A 152 15.74 46.53 -5.57
C HIS A 152 17.06 47.13 -5.13
N ALA A 153 17.62 47.90 -6.06
CA ALA A 153 18.64 48.89 -5.80
C ALA A 153 18.26 49.68 -4.54
N ARG A 154 19.13 49.64 -3.53
CA ARG A 154 19.25 50.75 -2.59
C ARG A 154 20.51 51.52 -2.97
N SER A 155 20.30 52.53 -3.79
CA SER A 155 21.13 53.72 -3.80
C SER A 155 20.89 54.49 -2.49
N ASN A 156 21.92 55.23 -2.07
CA ASN A 156 22.03 56.13 -0.92
C ASN A 156 22.50 55.44 0.37
N GLN A 157 23.53 55.91 1.08
CA GLN A 157 24.28 57.18 0.98
C GLN A 157 25.63 57.02 1.69
N VAL A 158 26.59 57.83 1.25
CA VAL A 158 27.87 58.11 1.90
C VAL A 158 27.64 58.62 3.32
N VAL A 159 28.35 58.06 4.31
CA VAL A 159 28.81 58.81 5.49
C VAL A 159 30.23 58.35 5.81
N THR A 160 31.18 59.21 5.50
CA THR A 160 32.50 59.26 6.13
C THR A 160 32.40 60.04 7.44
N ALA A 161 33.07 59.58 8.51
CA ALA A 161 34.02 60.38 9.29
C ALA A 161 34.49 59.67 10.58
N ARG A 162 35.83 59.55 10.65
CA ARG A 162 36.74 59.44 11.81
C ARG A 162 36.79 58.13 12.58
#